data_AF-A0A9N9VPQ8-F1
#
_entry.id   AF-A0A9N9VPQ8-F1
#
_cell.length_a   1.000
_cell.length_b   1.000
_cell.length_c   1.000
_cell.angle_alpha   90.00
_cell.angle_beta   90.00
_cell.angle_gamma   90.00
#
_symmetry.space_group_name_H-M   'P 1'
#
loop_
_entity.id
_entity.type
_entity.pdbx_description
1 polymer ?
#
loop_
_entity_poly.entity_id
_entity_poly.type
_entity_poly.pdbx_seq_one_letter_code
_entity_poly.pdbx_strand_id
1 'polypeptide(L)'
;MAKRHTQVAAQKYYLPPTKLIPNSQYPLLYYPGILSPDTKSIASQFYDLLSSNGWEAQWIFRYGQTQDSHYHSSCHECMVVLTGSATIRFGVADTSEDMNENTYGSGKEDGGIELKVKAGDVILIPAGVAHKTYDAKPDDEFKLMSPGNGHGFPPGSREKLDEINLTGFTMMGSYPAEAKEWDFAVGGEGASAYAKVWSVPPPKLDPVLGDSDDGLVQFYRLHRPEETMGQFLSPAWALLAALRGTNSKRLTSRDVPDADFSGRWIIVSGANNGVGFEAAKQFARMGANMILACRDPPSSETHPLAAVEECRSIATAAGHPNSTIEWWKLEMSEISSVEAFAQRWLDTGRSLDVLCNNAGITSLARKKFTGDGFERVHQVNFLSHVLLTLRLLPSIARSDYARIVCSTSCLHYLAPFDMEHFNGERGIKADPYSINKLYFQMWLVELQQRLLQHPEYEHITINGVHPGFVNSGIWTAPEGDTKFWLRLLIFSFIVSMVGVTSEQGGICIVNAATSPKFSKENGGGKFINRIWEDSQAGLCADKDARLILWNKLADDMALREKGLLKLLGN
;
A
#
# COMPACT_ATOMS: atom_id res chain seq x y z
N MET A 1 -44.30 -2.51 -8.07
CA MET A 1 -44.39 -1.42 -7.08
C MET A 1 -43.01 -0.81 -6.91
N ALA A 2 -42.93 0.51 -6.78
CA ALA A 2 -41.73 1.32 -6.98
C ALA A 2 -40.58 0.99 -6.00
N LYS A 3 -39.40 0.69 -6.54
CA LYS A 3 -38.12 0.67 -5.82
C LYS A 3 -37.79 2.09 -5.34
N ARG A 4 -38.22 2.46 -4.14
CA ARG A 4 -37.58 3.55 -3.38
C ARG A 4 -36.32 2.97 -2.75
N HIS A 5 -35.20 2.99 -3.48
CA HIS A 5 -33.89 2.84 -2.87
C HIS A 5 -33.58 4.14 -2.11
N THR A 6 -33.84 4.16 -0.81
CA THR A 6 -33.08 5.04 0.08
C THR A 6 -31.61 4.64 -0.11
N GLN A 7 -30.78 5.53 -0.64
CA GLN A 7 -29.32 5.33 -0.73
C GLN A 7 -28.79 5.22 0.71
N VAL A 8 -28.68 4.01 1.24
CA VAL A 8 -27.95 3.76 2.48
C VAL A 8 -26.52 3.41 2.08
N ALA A 9 -25.59 4.34 2.32
CA ALA A 9 -24.17 4.10 2.13
C ALA A 9 -23.61 3.34 3.35
N ALA A 10 -22.82 2.31 3.10
CA ALA A 10 -22.12 1.57 4.15
C ALA A 10 -21.08 2.47 4.83
N GLN A 11 -21.06 2.49 6.17
CA GLN A 11 -19.92 3.01 6.92
C GLN A 11 -18.83 1.93 6.95
N LYS A 12 -17.59 2.30 6.61
CA LYS A 12 -16.47 1.36 6.46
C LYS A 12 -15.44 1.59 7.56
N TYR A 13 -15.03 0.52 8.24
CA TYR A 13 -14.01 0.57 9.28
C TYR A 13 -12.88 -0.41 8.97
N TYR A 14 -11.66 0.12 8.88
CA TYR A 14 -10.45 -0.68 8.67
C TYR A 14 -9.79 -0.95 10.02
N LEU A 15 -9.64 -2.22 10.34
CA LEU A 15 -9.09 -2.67 11.62
C LEU A 15 -7.74 -3.33 11.36
N PRO A 16 -6.62 -2.76 11.82
CA PRO A 16 -5.32 -3.39 11.64
C PRO A 16 -5.23 -4.69 12.46
N PRO A 17 -4.44 -5.68 12.02
CA PRO A 17 -4.11 -6.86 12.82
C PRO A 17 -3.54 -6.48 14.18
N THR A 18 -3.92 -7.22 15.23
CA THR A 18 -3.32 -7.11 16.56
C THR A 18 -2.40 -8.32 16.82
N LYS A 19 -1.86 -8.40 18.04
CA LYS A 19 -1.00 -9.53 18.42
C LYS A 19 -1.78 -10.84 18.47
N LEU A 20 -3.06 -10.80 18.85
CA LEU A 20 -3.89 -11.99 19.04
C LEU A 20 -4.99 -12.15 17.99
N ILE A 21 -5.39 -11.06 17.32
CA ILE A 21 -6.47 -11.05 16.34
C ILE A 21 -5.91 -10.75 14.95
N PRO A 22 -6.20 -11.59 13.95
CA PRO A 22 -5.72 -11.38 12.60
C PRO A 22 -6.27 -10.10 11.99
N ASN A 23 -7.55 -9.79 12.22
CA ASN A 23 -8.36 -8.77 11.54
C ASN A 23 -8.27 -8.87 10.01
N SER A 24 -9.43 -8.85 9.35
CA SER A 24 -9.43 -8.97 7.90
C SER A 24 -8.76 -7.78 7.22
N GLN A 25 -8.21 -8.02 6.03
CA GLN A 25 -7.82 -6.95 5.12
C GLN A 25 -9.04 -6.19 4.57
N TYR A 26 -10.20 -6.86 4.55
CA TYR A 26 -11.46 -6.23 4.18
C TYR A 26 -12.01 -5.36 5.31
N PRO A 27 -12.65 -4.22 5.00
CA PRO A 27 -13.25 -3.39 6.03
C PRO A 27 -14.48 -4.07 6.63
N LEU A 28 -14.67 -3.87 7.93
CA LEU A 28 -15.96 -4.05 8.59
C LEU A 28 -16.96 -3.05 7.96
N LEU A 29 -18.13 -3.54 7.55
CA LEU A 29 -19.18 -2.68 6.99
C LEU A 29 -20.36 -2.57 7.96
N TYR A 30 -20.76 -1.34 8.24
CA TYR A 30 -21.90 -1.02 9.08
C TYR A 30 -22.98 -0.29 8.29
N TYR A 31 -24.18 -0.86 8.30
CA TYR A 31 -25.36 -0.39 7.59
C TYR A 31 -26.41 0.08 8.60
N PRO A 32 -26.45 1.37 8.94
CA PRO A 32 -27.40 1.88 9.94
C PRO A 32 -28.83 1.92 9.38
N GLY A 33 -29.78 1.35 10.12
CA GLY A 33 -31.21 1.51 9.90
C GLY A 33 -31.73 1.06 8.52
N ILE A 34 -31.31 -0.12 8.06
CA ILE A 34 -31.78 -0.72 6.80
C ILE A 34 -33.30 -0.95 6.82
N LEU A 35 -33.83 -1.45 7.94
CA LEU A 35 -35.27 -1.59 8.16
C LEU A 35 -35.70 -0.81 9.41
N SER A 36 -36.95 -0.34 9.41
CA SER A 36 -37.53 0.32 10.58
C SER A 36 -37.93 -0.71 11.65
N PRO A 37 -37.66 -0.45 12.95
CA PRO A 37 -37.91 -1.39 14.05
C PRO A 37 -39.39 -1.73 14.30
N ASP A 38 -40.33 -0.96 13.74
CA ASP A 38 -41.78 -1.15 13.96
C ASP A 38 -42.44 -2.22 13.07
N THR A 39 -41.66 -3.06 12.40
CA THR A 39 -42.21 -4.09 11.53
C THR A 39 -42.38 -5.41 12.28
N LYS A 40 -43.63 -5.85 12.46
CA LYS A 40 -43.96 -7.19 13.03
C LYS A 40 -43.27 -8.36 12.30
N SER A 41 -42.75 -8.10 11.10
CA SER A 41 -42.09 -9.05 10.22
C SER A 41 -40.62 -8.72 9.97
N ILE A 42 -39.94 -8.02 10.89
CA ILE A 42 -38.53 -7.63 10.70
C ILE A 42 -37.61 -8.84 10.46
N ALA A 43 -37.86 -9.96 11.14
CA ALA A 43 -37.09 -11.19 10.98
C ALA A 43 -37.27 -11.80 9.60
N SER A 44 -38.50 -11.97 9.10
CA SER A 44 -38.71 -12.52 7.76
C SER A 44 -38.24 -11.57 6.65
N GLN A 45 -38.36 -10.25 6.84
CA GLN A 45 -37.86 -9.27 5.86
C GLN A 45 -36.33 -9.32 5.72
N PHE A 46 -35.58 -9.40 6.82
CA PHE A 46 -34.13 -9.57 6.75
C PHE A 46 -33.75 -10.95 6.23
N TYR A 47 -34.47 -12.00 6.64
CA TYR A 47 -34.26 -13.33 6.07
C TYR A 47 -34.41 -13.33 4.55
N ASP A 48 -35.48 -12.72 4.03
CA ASP A 48 -35.75 -12.64 2.59
C ASP A 48 -34.68 -11.78 1.88
N LEU A 49 -34.25 -10.65 2.48
CA LEU A 49 -33.18 -9.80 1.95
C LEU A 49 -31.85 -10.57 1.82
N LEU A 50 -31.40 -11.18 2.92
CA LEU A 50 -30.15 -11.91 2.98
C LEU A 50 -30.17 -13.11 2.02
N SER A 51 -31.24 -13.90 2.06
CA SER A 51 -31.40 -15.07 1.18
C SER A 51 -31.40 -14.68 -0.30
N SER A 52 -31.98 -13.52 -0.65
CA SER A 52 -31.97 -13.02 -2.04
C SER A 52 -30.56 -12.68 -2.54
N ASN A 53 -29.63 -12.41 -1.62
CA ASN A 53 -28.21 -12.14 -1.90
C ASN A 53 -27.31 -13.36 -1.61
N GLY A 54 -27.88 -14.55 -1.42
CA GLY A 54 -27.08 -15.78 -1.19
C GLY A 54 -26.45 -15.89 0.20
N TRP A 55 -27.06 -15.24 1.19
CA TRP A 55 -26.69 -15.35 2.60
C TRP A 55 -27.73 -16.18 3.35
N GLU A 56 -27.27 -17.22 4.05
CA GLU A 56 -28.12 -18.16 4.77
C GLU A 56 -28.16 -17.81 6.25
N ALA A 57 -29.33 -17.48 6.77
CA ALA A 57 -29.53 -17.24 8.19
C ALA A 57 -29.44 -18.56 8.97
N GLN A 58 -28.66 -18.59 10.04
CA GLN A 58 -28.37 -19.80 10.81
C GLN A 58 -29.04 -19.80 12.19
N TRP A 59 -29.20 -18.63 12.80
CA TRP A 59 -29.69 -18.50 14.16
C TRP A 59 -30.34 -17.14 14.42
N ILE A 60 -31.21 -17.10 15.42
CA ILE A 60 -31.62 -15.86 16.11
C ILE A 60 -31.34 -16.05 17.59
N PHE A 61 -30.43 -15.26 18.15
CA PHE A 61 -30.11 -15.27 19.57
C PHE A 61 -30.59 -13.97 20.22
N ARG A 62 -31.10 -14.10 21.45
CA ARG A 62 -31.18 -13.01 22.41
C ARG A 62 -29.87 -12.96 23.17
N TYR A 63 -29.29 -11.77 23.32
CA TYR A 63 -28.03 -11.56 23.99
C TYR A 63 -28.24 -11.03 25.41
N GLY A 64 -27.34 -11.41 26.31
CA GLY A 64 -27.28 -10.86 27.68
C GLY A 64 -26.25 -9.75 27.83
N GLN A 65 -25.82 -9.52 29.07
CA GLN A 65 -24.98 -8.36 29.42
C GLN A 65 -23.63 -8.29 28.68
N THR A 66 -22.97 -9.43 28.44
CA THR A 66 -21.67 -9.50 27.77
C THR A 66 -21.35 -10.93 27.33
N GLN A 67 -20.33 -11.08 26.48
CA GLN A 67 -19.73 -12.36 26.07
C GLN A 67 -18.22 -12.20 25.84
N ASP A 68 -17.51 -13.31 25.60
CA ASP A 68 -16.10 -13.27 25.20
C ASP A 68 -15.91 -12.76 23.76
N SER A 69 -14.80 -12.05 23.54
CA SER A 69 -14.35 -11.66 22.20
C SER A 69 -13.90 -12.89 21.40
N HIS A 70 -14.41 -13.02 20.19
CA HIS A 70 -14.08 -14.12 19.28
C HIS A 70 -14.13 -13.66 17.83
N TYR A 71 -13.60 -14.49 16.92
CA TYR A 71 -13.72 -14.30 15.48
C TYR A 71 -13.98 -15.62 14.75
N HIS A 72 -14.44 -15.51 13.50
CA HIS A 72 -14.54 -16.61 12.55
C HIS A 72 -13.31 -16.62 11.63
N SER A 73 -12.53 -17.70 11.59
CA SER A 73 -11.29 -17.77 10.82
C SER A 73 -11.50 -18.13 9.35
N SER A 74 -12.62 -18.78 9.03
CA SER A 74 -12.88 -19.39 7.72
C SER A 74 -14.03 -18.77 6.93
N CYS A 75 -14.79 -17.84 7.51
CA CYS A 75 -15.97 -17.29 6.87
C CYS A 75 -16.27 -15.85 7.28
N HIS A 76 -16.98 -15.14 6.41
CA HIS A 76 -17.57 -13.84 6.71
C HIS A 76 -18.91 -14.04 7.42
N GLU A 77 -19.27 -13.11 8.31
CA GLU A 77 -20.51 -13.15 9.06
C GLU A 77 -21.31 -11.86 8.81
N CYS A 78 -22.62 -12.00 8.66
CA CYS A 78 -23.56 -10.89 8.63
C CYS A 78 -24.43 -10.97 9.89
N MET A 79 -24.34 -9.95 10.74
CA MET A 79 -25.17 -9.79 11.93
C MET A 79 -26.25 -8.74 11.66
N VAL A 80 -27.49 -9.10 11.97
CA VAL A 80 -28.64 -8.20 11.84
C VAL A 80 -29.25 -7.96 13.20
N VAL A 81 -29.48 -6.71 13.57
CA VAL A 81 -30.18 -6.37 14.82
C VAL A 81 -31.69 -6.35 14.60
N LEU A 82 -32.40 -7.26 15.25
CA LEU A 82 -33.85 -7.39 15.11
C LEU A 82 -34.62 -6.59 16.17
N THR A 83 -34.17 -6.59 17.42
CA THR A 83 -34.79 -5.84 18.52
C THR A 83 -33.75 -5.29 19.49
N GLY A 84 -34.11 -4.25 20.24
CA GLY A 84 -33.26 -3.67 21.29
C GLY A 84 -32.08 -2.85 20.76
N SER A 85 -31.10 -2.63 21.63
CA SER A 85 -29.82 -1.98 21.31
C SER A 85 -28.68 -2.56 22.14
N ALA A 86 -27.45 -2.49 21.65
CA ALA A 86 -26.26 -2.89 22.39
C ALA A 86 -25.02 -2.10 21.93
N THR A 87 -23.90 -2.32 22.61
CA THR A 87 -22.58 -1.96 22.10
C THR A 87 -21.89 -3.20 21.57
N ILE A 88 -21.32 -3.13 20.37
CA ILE A 88 -20.47 -4.19 19.83
C ILE A 88 -19.06 -3.62 19.66
N ARG A 89 -18.09 -4.28 20.28
CA ARG A 89 -16.67 -3.98 20.10
C ARG A 89 -16.11 -4.86 19.00
N PHE A 90 -15.25 -4.29 18.16
CA PHE A 90 -14.57 -4.98 17.08
C PHE A 90 -13.06 -4.82 17.14
N GLY A 91 -12.35 -5.82 16.62
CA GLY A 91 -10.94 -5.74 16.26
C GLY A 91 -9.92 -6.17 17.32
N VAL A 92 -10.35 -6.53 18.53
CA VAL A 92 -9.44 -6.77 19.66
C VAL A 92 -9.82 -8.00 20.47
N ALA A 93 -8.81 -8.73 20.96
CA ALA A 93 -9.00 -9.83 21.89
C ALA A 93 -9.24 -9.32 23.32
N ASP A 94 -9.89 -10.16 24.12
CA ASP A 94 -9.90 -10.06 25.57
C ASP A 94 -8.54 -10.57 26.12
N THR A 95 -7.98 -9.92 27.15
CA THR A 95 -6.62 -10.23 27.66
C THR A 95 -6.57 -10.57 29.15
N SER A 96 -7.71 -10.55 29.84
CA SER A 96 -7.87 -10.97 31.24
C SER A 96 -8.77 -12.20 31.35
N GLU A 97 -8.66 -12.94 32.44
CA GLU A 97 -9.62 -13.99 32.80
C GLU A 97 -10.92 -13.40 33.38
N ASP A 98 -10.90 -12.12 33.80
CA ASP A 98 -12.08 -11.42 34.32
C ASP A 98 -12.87 -10.74 33.20
N MET A 99 -14.09 -11.26 32.95
CA MET A 99 -15.00 -10.76 31.92
C MET A 99 -15.42 -9.29 32.14
N ASN A 100 -15.52 -8.81 33.38
CA ASN A 100 -15.80 -7.40 33.64
C ASN A 100 -14.61 -6.51 33.31
N GLU A 101 -13.39 -6.94 33.62
CA GLU A 101 -12.17 -6.23 33.26
C GLU A 101 -11.98 -6.18 31.73
N ASN A 102 -12.34 -7.26 31.04
CA ASN A 102 -12.34 -7.32 29.58
C ASN A 102 -13.38 -6.37 28.96
N THR A 103 -14.57 -6.28 29.55
CA THR A 103 -15.67 -5.50 28.99
C THR A 103 -15.58 -4.02 29.36
N TYR A 104 -15.40 -3.67 30.63
CA TYR A 104 -15.45 -2.29 31.13
C TYR A 104 -14.08 -1.74 31.55
N GLY A 105 -13.08 -2.60 31.71
CA GLY A 105 -11.73 -2.22 32.10
C GLY A 105 -10.74 -2.19 30.93
N SER A 106 -9.49 -2.50 31.29
CA SER A 106 -8.31 -2.49 30.42
C SER A 106 -7.92 -3.86 29.89
N GLY A 107 -8.70 -4.91 30.17
CA GLY A 107 -8.45 -6.30 29.75
C GLY A 107 -8.67 -6.57 28.26
N LYS A 108 -8.11 -5.74 27.37
CA LYS A 108 -8.26 -5.88 25.92
C LYS A 108 -7.05 -5.35 25.19
N GLU A 109 -6.85 -5.80 23.96
CA GLU A 109 -5.85 -5.19 23.07
C GLU A 109 -6.24 -3.76 22.66
N ASP A 110 -5.25 -2.96 22.25
CA ASP A 110 -5.44 -1.62 21.70
C ASP A 110 -5.89 -1.67 20.23
N GLY A 111 -6.48 -0.57 19.74
CA GLY A 111 -6.78 -0.37 18.32
C GLY A 111 -8.16 -0.85 17.85
N GLY A 112 -8.98 -1.39 18.75
CA GLY A 112 -10.36 -1.76 18.48
C GLY A 112 -11.31 -0.54 18.39
N ILE A 113 -12.52 -0.79 17.89
CA ILE A 113 -13.60 0.21 17.82
C ILE A 113 -14.84 -0.31 18.54
N GLU A 114 -15.75 0.61 18.88
CA GLU A 114 -17.04 0.26 19.49
C GLU A 114 -18.17 0.94 18.73
N LEU A 115 -19.16 0.15 18.33
CA LEU A 115 -20.35 0.62 17.64
C LEU A 115 -21.57 0.43 18.54
N LYS A 116 -22.36 1.49 18.68
CA LYS A 116 -23.69 1.40 19.30
C LYS A 116 -24.70 1.04 18.22
N VAL A 117 -25.29 -0.13 18.35
CA VAL A 117 -26.19 -0.72 17.36
C VAL A 117 -27.62 -0.76 17.89
N LYS A 118 -28.58 -0.73 16.98
CA LYS A 118 -30.02 -0.79 17.31
C LYS A 118 -30.79 -1.57 16.27
N ALA A 119 -32.01 -1.97 16.63
CA ALA A 119 -32.93 -2.66 15.73
C ALA A 119 -33.02 -1.96 14.36
N GLY A 120 -32.85 -2.76 13.30
CA GLY A 120 -32.78 -2.29 11.92
C GLY A 120 -31.37 -2.16 11.34
N ASP A 121 -30.33 -2.22 12.18
CA ASP A 121 -28.94 -2.16 11.73
C ASP A 121 -28.44 -3.51 11.20
N VAL A 122 -27.53 -3.47 10.22
CA VAL A 122 -26.82 -4.64 9.71
C VAL A 122 -25.31 -4.41 9.82
N ILE A 123 -24.57 -5.40 10.29
CA ILE A 123 -23.11 -5.39 10.36
C ILE A 123 -22.59 -6.58 9.56
N LEU A 124 -21.68 -6.32 8.64
CA LEU A 124 -20.95 -7.34 7.92
C LEU A 124 -19.52 -7.39 8.44
N ILE A 125 -19.19 -8.53 9.05
CA ILE A 125 -17.96 -8.83 9.76
C ILE A 125 -17.10 -9.73 8.88
N PRO A 126 -15.99 -9.21 8.35
CA PRO A 126 -15.06 -10.04 7.60
C PRO A 126 -14.39 -11.13 8.45
N ALA A 127 -14.05 -12.26 7.82
CA ALA A 127 -13.30 -13.33 8.47
C ALA A 127 -12.05 -12.76 9.18
N GLY A 128 -11.85 -13.15 10.44
CA GLY A 128 -10.74 -12.68 11.26
C GLY A 128 -11.01 -11.45 12.11
N VAL A 129 -12.11 -10.73 11.88
CA VAL A 129 -12.45 -9.56 12.71
C VAL A 129 -13.06 -10.03 14.02
N ALA A 130 -12.32 -9.82 15.11
CA ALA A 130 -12.82 -10.14 16.44
C ALA A 130 -13.99 -9.24 16.80
N HIS A 131 -14.97 -9.78 17.51
CA HIS A 131 -16.10 -9.01 17.99
C HIS A 131 -16.68 -9.55 19.30
N LYS A 132 -17.25 -8.63 20.11
CA LYS A 132 -18.07 -8.98 21.29
C LYS A 132 -19.21 -8.00 21.48
N THR A 133 -20.36 -8.53 21.88
CA THR A 133 -21.55 -7.75 22.25
C THR A 133 -21.58 -7.55 23.77
N TYR A 134 -21.90 -6.34 24.20
CA TYR A 134 -22.16 -6.01 25.60
C TYR A 134 -23.12 -4.82 25.74
N ASP A 135 -23.55 -4.49 26.96
CA ASP A 135 -24.53 -3.42 27.25
C ASP A 135 -25.86 -3.61 26.49
N ALA A 136 -26.30 -4.86 26.32
CA ALA A 136 -27.58 -5.20 25.70
C ALA A 136 -28.77 -4.58 26.46
N LYS A 137 -29.69 -3.96 25.73
CA LYS A 137 -30.89 -3.32 26.27
C LYS A 137 -32.16 -3.72 25.52
N PRO A 138 -33.24 -4.11 26.23
CA PRO A 138 -33.27 -4.32 27.68
C PRO A 138 -32.40 -5.52 28.08
N ASP A 139 -31.94 -5.52 29.33
CA ASP A 139 -31.14 -6.62 29.89
C ASP A 139 -32.00 -7.88 30.02
N ASP A 140 -31.43 -9.01 29.63
CA ASP A 140 -32.14 -10.28 29.47
C ASP A 140 -31.14 -11.45 29.42
N GLU A 141 -31.62 -12.68 29.57
CA GLU A 141 -30.75 -13.87 29.49
C GLU A 141 -30.44 -14.26 28.03
N PHE A 142 -29.19 -14.71 27.79
CA PHE A 142 -28.78 -15.27 26.51
C PHE A 142 -29.62 -16.49 26.14
N LYS A 143 -30.25 -16.50 24.97
CA LYS A 143 -31.20 -17.55 24.58
C LYS A 143 -31.32 -17.71 23.07
N LEU A 144 -31.30 -18.95 22.58
CA LEU A 144 -31.68 -19.26 21.20
C LEU A 144 -33.19 -19.04 21.02
N MET A 145 -33.56 -18.12 20.15
CA MET A 145 -34.95 -17.73 19.88
C MET A 145 -35.52 -18.45 18.66
N SER A 146 -34.67 -18.78 17.69
CA SER A 146 -35.07 -19.50 16.48
C SER A 146 -35.24 -21.01 16.72
N PRO A 147 -36.07 -21.70 15.92
CA PRO A 147 -36.11 -23.17 15.90
C PRO A 147 -34.77 -23.79 15.52
N GLY A 148 -34.50 -25.01 16.00
CA GLY A 148 -33.28 -25.76 15.69
C GLY A 148 -32.25 -25.73 16.83
N ASN A 149 -30.97 -25.88 16.47
CA ASN A 149 -29.84 -25.96 17.41
C ASN A 149 -28.84 -24.80 17.24
N GLY A 150 -29.18 -23.77 16.45
CA GLY A 150 -28.29 -22.65 16.14
C GLY A 150 -27.35 -22.88 14.94
N HIS A 151 -27.43 -24.04 14.28
CA HIS A 151 -26.70 -24.36 13.06
C HIS A 151 -27.66 -24.60 11.90
N GLY A 152 -28.35 -23.53 11.50
CA GLY A 152 -29.25 -23.54 10.35
C GLY A 152 -30.70 -23.69 10.76
N PHE A 153 -31.58 -23.08 9.96
CA PHE A 153 -33.01 -23.23 10.17
C PHE A 153 -33.53 -24.54 9.55
N PRO A 154 -34.42 -25.27 10.25
CA PRO A 154 -35.13 -26.39 9.66
C PRO A 154 -35.91 -26.01 8.38
N PRO A 155 -36.19 -26.94 7.45
CA PRO A 155 -37.03 -26.69 6.29
C PRO A 155 -38.41 -26.11 6.68
N GLY A 156 -38.89 -25.09 5.97
CA GLY A 156 -40.16 -24.41 6.26
C GLY A 156 -40.12 -23.49 7.49
N SER A 157 -38.94 -23.03 7.91
CA SER A 157 -38.80 -22.09 9.04
C SER A 157 -39.09 -20.65 8.65
N ARG A 158 -38.99 -20.29 7.36
CA ARG A 158 -39.29 -18.94 6.86
C ARG A 158 -40.69 -18.48 7.27
N GLU A 159 -41.69 -19.36 7.15
CA GLU A 159 -43.09 -19.06 7.52
C GLU A 159 -43.29 -18.82 9.02
N LYS A 160 -42.37 -19.33 9.85
CA LYS A 160 -42.44 -19.26 11.32
C LYS A 160 -41.64 -18.11 11.91
N LEU A 161 -40.82 -17.41 11.11
CA LEU A 161 -39.97 -16.32 11.61
C LEU A 161 -40.79 -15.19 12.23
N ASP A 162 -41.95 -14.86 11.65
CA ASP A 162 -42.84 -13.81 12.16
C ASP A 162 -43.62 -14.23 13.41
N GLU A 163 -43.63 -15.53 13.74
CA GLU A 163 -44.25 -16.06 14.96
C GLU A 163 -43.28 -16.01 16.16
N ILE A 164 -41.99 -15.76 15.92
CA ILE A 164 -40.99 -15.67 16.98
C ILE A 164 -41.26 -14.42 17.81
N ASN A 165 -41.49 -14.60 19.11
CA ASN A 165 -41.63 -13.50 20.05
C ASN A 165 -40.26 -12.87 20.36
N LEU A 166 -39.82 -11.95 19.50
CA LEU A 166 -38.57 -11.21 19.67
C LEU A 166 -38.68 -10.27 20.88
N THR A 167 -37.82 -10.49 21.87
CA THR A 167 -37.76 -9.73 23.13
C THR A 167 -36.29 -9.52 23.50
N GLY A 168 -35.97 -8.49 24.30
CA GLY A 168 -34.58 -8.18 24.60
C GLY A 168 -33.81 -7.61 23.40
N PHE A 169 -32.48 -7.65 23.49
CA PHE A 169 -31.61 -7.43 22.33
C PHE A 169 -31.46 -8.73 21.55
N THR A 170 -32.06 -8.82 20.36
CA THR A 170 -31.98 -10.02 19.51
C THR A 170 -31.26 -9.72 18.20
N MET A 171 -30.41 -10.65 17.80
CA MET A 171 -29.74 -10.60 16.51
C MET A 171 -29.94 -11.88 15.72
N MET A 172 -29.92 -11.75 14.40
CA MET A 172 -29.85 -12.85 13.45
C MET A 172 -28.44 -12.92 12.87
N GLY A 173 -27.85 -14.11 12.88
CA GLY A 173 -26.58 -14.39 12.22
C GLY A 173 -26.80 -15.08 10.89
N SER A 174 -26.07 -14.64 9.89
CA SER A 174 -26.14 -15.17 8.53
C SER A 174 -24.77 -15.25 7.89
N TYR A 175 -24.56 -16.27 7.07
CA TYR A 175 -23.27 -16.59 6.47
C TYR A 175 -23.45 -16.83 4.96
N PRO A 176 -22.40 -16.63 4.13
CA PRO A 176 -22.50 -16.90 2.70
C PRO A 176 -22.86 -18.37 2.46
N ALA A 177 -23.76 -18.66 1.53
CA ALA A 177 -24.21 -20.04 1.23
C ALA A 177 -23.05 -20.97 0.80
N GLU A 178 -21.99 -20.41 0.23
CA GLU A 178 -20.76 -21.14 -0.10
C GLU A 178 -19.89 -21.53 1.11
N ALA A 179 -20.13 -20.96 2.30
CA ALA A 179 -19.37 -21.27 3.50
C ALA A 179 -19.80 -22.64 4.05
N LYS A 180 -18.87 -23.60 4.07
CA LYS A 180 -19.15 -24.98 4.51
C LYS A 180 -19.10 -25.17 6.03
N GLU A 181 -18.26 -24.38 6.72
CA GLU A 181 -18.03 -24.45 8.17
C GLU A 181 -17.65 -23.06 8.70
N TRP A 182 -18.18 -22.72 9.88
CA TRP A 182 -17.79 -21.54 10.67
C TRP A 182 -17.33 -22.00 12.07
N ASP A 183 -16.27 -21.39 12.57
CA ASP A 183 -15.56 -21.76 13.80
C ASP A 183 -15.65 -20.67 14.87
N PHE A 184 -15.27 -20.98 16.11
CA PHE A 184 -15.17 -19.98 17.19
C PHE A 184 -13.73 -19.93 17.66
N ALA A 185 -12.98 -18.91 17.22
CA ALA A 185 -11.60 -18.71 17.62
C ALA A 185 -11.50 -17.60 18.67
N VAL A 186 -10.78 -17.89 19.75
CA VAL A 186 -10.38 -16.93 20.80
C VAL A 186 -8.86 -16.79 20.66
N GLY A 187 -8.36 -15.56 20.52
CA GLY A 187 -7.01 -15.27 19.98
C GLY A 187 -5.83 -16.11 20.53
N GLY A 188 -4.76 -16.22 19.74
CA GLY A 188 -3.57 -17.00 20.11
C GLY A 188 -2.98 -17.90 19.02
N GLU A 189 -3.53 -17.90 17.81
CA GLU A 189 -2.95 -18.63 16.68
C GLU A 189 -1.87 -17.77 16.01
N GLY A 190 -0.61 -18.22 16.04
CA GLY A 190 0.55 -17.45 15.57
C GLY A 190 0.48 -17.02 14.09
N ALA A 191 1.43 -16.19 13.65
CA ALA A 191 1.43 -15.49 12.34
C ALA A 191 1.12 -16.36 11.09
N SER A 192 1.35 -17.67 11.12
CA SER A 192 0.97 -18.60 10.04
C SER A 192 -0.55 -18.79 9.87
N ALA A 193 -1.35 -18.53 10.92
CA ALA A 193 -2.81 -18.62 10.88
C ALA A 193 -3.45 -17.39 10.22
N TYR A 194 -2.80 -16.22 10.29
CA TYR A 194 -3.32 -14.96 9.76
C TYR A 194 -3.42 -15.00 8.23
N ALA A 195 -2.42 -15.56 7.56
CA ALA A 195 -2.43 -15.72 6.11
C ALA A 195 -3.62 -16.57 5.61
N LYS A 196 -4.04 -17.58 6.38
CA LYS A 196 -5.21 -18.40 6.06
C LYS A 196 -6.50 -17.59 6.18
N VAL A 197 -6.64 -16.80 7.26
CA VAL A 197 -7.79 -15.92 7.48
C VAL A 197 -7.90 -14.85 6.39
N TRP A 198 -6.77 -14.24 6.01
CA TRP A 198 -6.73 -13.24 4.93
C TRP A 198 -6.96 -13.83 3.53
N SER A 199 -6.91 -15.15 3.39
CA SER A 199 -7.21 -15.85 2.14
C SER A 199 -8.69 -16.23 1.97
N VAL A 200 -9.53 -15.98 2.98
CA VAL A 200 -10.98 -16.27 2.88
C VAL A 200 -11.58 -15.40 1.78
N PRO A 201 -12.18 -16.00 0.74
CA PRO A 201 -12.70 -15.25 -0.38
C PRO A 201 -13.97 -14.49 0.05
N PRO A 202 -14.14 -13.24 -0.41
CA PRO A 202 -15.36 -12.50 -0.16
C PRO A 202 -16.56 -13.17 -0.83
N PRO A 203 -17.76 -12.97 -0.27
CA PRO A 203 -19.00 -13.55 -0.76
C PRO A 203 -19.32 -13.05 -2.17
N LYS A 204 -20.14 -13.81 -2.91
CA LYS A 204 -20.55 -13.42 -4.27
C LYS A 204 -21.31 -12.10 -4.32
N LEU A 205 -22.13 -11.82 -3.31
CA LEU A 205 -22.97 -10.62 -3.19
C LEU A 205 -22.86 -10.06 -1.77
N ASP A 206 -22.96 -8.73 -1.67
CA ASP A 206 -23.12 -8.06 -0.38
C ASP A 206 -24.50 -8.42 0.22
N PRO A 207 -24.60 -8.70 1.53
CA PRO A 207 -25.84 -9.14 2.14
C PRO A 207 -26.98 -8.11 2.02
N VAL A 208 -26.65 -6.83 1.94
CA VAL A 208 -27.63 -5.73 1.89
C VAL A 208 -27.70 -5.13 0.49
N LEU A 209 -26.54 -4.80 -0.08
CA LEU A 209 -26.44 -4.06 -1.34
C LEU A 209 -26.30 -4.95 -2.58
N GLY A 210 -26.24 -6.27 -2.42
CA GLY A 210 -26.14 -7.22 -3.52
C GLY A 210 -24.88 -7.01 -4.37
N ASP A 211 -25.07 -6.59 -5.62
CA ASP A 211 -24.01 -6.32 -6.59
C ASP A 211 -23.60 -4.84 -6.67
N SER A 212 -24.03 -4.00 -5.74
CA SER A 212 -23.64 -2.57 -5.74
C SER A 212 -22.14 -2.36 -5.55
N ASP A 213 -21.65 -1.26 -6.12
CA ASP A 213 -20.30 -0.74 -5.89
C ASP A 213 -20.11 -0.16 -4.48
N ASP A 214 -21.16 0.06 -3.68
CA ASP A 214 -20.97 0.62 -2.32
C ASP A 214 -20.73 -0.46 -1.24
N GLY A 215 -20.88 -1.74 -1.57
CA GLY A 215 -20.81 -2.89 -0.64
C GLY A 215 -19.47 -3.66 -0.61
N LEU A 216 -19.44 -4.78 0.13
CA LEU A 216 -18.21 -5.59 0.32
C LEU A 216 -17.67 -6.15 -1.00
N VAL A 217 -18.57 -6.46 -1.93
CA VAL A 217 -18.21 -7.09 -3.20
C VAL A 217 -17.55 -6.12 -4.18
N GLN A 218 -17.65 -4.79 -3.98
CA GLN A 218 -16.83 -3.85 -4.74
C GLN A 218 -15.35 -4.05 -4.45
N PHE A 219 -14.98 -4.30 -3.18
CA PHE A 219 -13.62 -4.70 -2.84
C PHE A 219 -13.27 -5.96 -3.63
N TYR A 220 -14.11 -6.97 -3.69
CA TYR A 220 -13.80 -8.13 -4.54
C TYR A 220 -13.80 -7.86 -6.03
N ARG A 221 -14.59 -6.94 -6.58
CA ARG A 221 -14.69 -6.70 -8.03
C ARG A 221 -13.57 -5.85 -8.58
N LEU A 222 -13.17 -4.82 -7.83
CA LEU A 222 -11.90 -4.13 -8.06
C LEU A 222 -10.71 -5.10 -7.96
N HIS A 223 -10.90 -6.22 -7.26
CA HIS A 223 -9.91 -7.27 -7.05
C HIS A 223 -10.32 -8.60 -7.73
N ARG A 224 -11.29 -8.59 -8.68
CA ARG A 224 -11.74 -9.81 -9.37
C ARG A 224 -10.73 -10.03 -10.47
N PRO A 225 -9.98 -11.14 -10.42
CA PRO A 225 -9.02 -11.40 -11.44
C PRO A 225 -9.74 -11.64 -12.75
N GLU A 226 -10.98 -12.13 -12.87
CA GLU A 226 -11.50 -12.58 -14.19
C GLU A 226 -11.87 -11.50 -15.22
N GLU A 227 -12.41 -10.34 -14.82
CA GLU A 227 -12.62 -9.21 -15.75
C GLU A 227 -11.40 -8.28 -15.83
N THR A 228 -10.51 -8.35 -14.83
CA THR A 228 -9.22 -7.66 -14.78
C THR A 228 -8.03 -8.60 -15.14
N MET A 229 -8.31 -9.83 -15.63
CA MET A 229 -7.29 -10.92 -15.76
C MET A 229 -6.44 -10.68 -16.98
N GLY A 230 -7.02 -9.95 -17.93
CA GLY A 230 -6.29 -9.44 -19.05
C GLY A 230 -5.09 -8.60 -18.61
N GLN A 231 -5.06 -8.05 -17.39
CA GLN A 231 -4.02 -7.11 -16.96
C GLN A 231 -3.24 -7.51 -15.69
N PHE A 232 -3.83 -8.26 -14.74
CA PHE A 232 -3.19 -8.43 -13.43
C PHE A 232 -2.34 -9.70 -13.26
N LEU A 233 -2.59 -10.76 -14.04
CA LEU A 233 -1.85 -12.03 -13.87
C LEU A 233 -1.56 -12.79 -15.17
N SER A 234 -1.97 -12.30 -16.36
CA SER A 234 -1.49 -12.96 -17.56
C SER A 234 0.02 -12.65 -17.70
N PRO A 235 0.90 -13.67 -17.68
CA PRO A 235 2.32 -13.44 -17.95
C PRO A 235 2.50 -12.72 -19.31
N ALA A 236 1.55 -12.92 -20.22
CA ALA A 236 1.46 -12.22 -21.50
C ALA A 236 1.27 -10.70 -21.36
N TRP A 237 0.34 -10.21 -20.53
CA TRP A 237 0.17 -8.77 -20.34
C TRP A 237 1.34 -8.14 -19.61
N ALA A 238 1.81 -8.79 -18.53
CA ALA A 238 2.96 -8.30 -17.77
C ALA A 238 4.19 -8.17 -18.68
N LEU A 239 4.40 -9.16 -19.56
CA LEU A 239 5.40 -9.12 -20.61
C LEU A 239 5.13 -8.00 -21.63
N LEU A 240 3.90 -7.85 -22.13
CA LEU A 240 3.55 -6.77 -23.07
C LEU A 240 3.71 -5.37 -22.46
N ALA A 241 3.38 -5.18 -21.20
CA ALA A 241 3.59 -3.93 -20.47
C ALA A 241 5.09 -3.65 -20.27
N ALA A 242 5.87 -4.66 -19.88
CA ALA A 242 7.33 -4.54 -19.80
C ALA A 242 7.96 -4.20 -21.17
N LEU A 243 7.46 -4.81 -22.26
CA LEU A 243 7.87 -4.51 -23.64
C LEU A 243 7.43 -3.11 -24.10
N ARG A 244 6.23 -2.63 -23.73
CA ARG A 244 5.86 -1.22 -23.96
C ARG A 244 6.79 -0.25 -23.21
N GLY A 245 7.29 -0.69 -22.05
CA GLY A 245 8.35 -0.03 -21.29
C GLY A 245 9.67 0.13 -22.05
N THR A 246 9.98 -0.72 -23.04
CA THR A 246 11.25 -0.67 -23.79
C THR A 246 11.27 0.40 -24.89
N ASN A 247 10.58 1.53 -24.70
CA ASN A 247 10.47 2.58 -25.69
C ASN A 247 11.85 3.21 -25.97
N SER A 248 12.38 2.93 -27.17
CA SER A 248 13.70 3.37 -27.64
C SER A 248 13.66 4.68 -28.44
N LYS A 249 12.53 5.40 -28.44
CA LYS A 249 12.45 6.71 -29.09
C LYS A 249 13.58 7.59 -28.56
N ARG A 250 14.39 8.11 -29.50
CA ARG A 250 15.53 8.97 -29.18
C ARG A 250 15.00 10.29 -28.62
N LEU A 251 15.44 10.61 -27.41
CA LEU A 251 15.14 11.87 -26.73
C LEU A 251 16.34 12.81 -26.80
N THR A 252 16.06 14.09 -26.77
CA THR A 252 17.02 15.20 -26.71
C THR A 252 16.55 16.23 -25.69
N SER A 253 17.40 17.20 -25.34
CA SER A 253 17.01 18.29 -24.45
C SER A 253 15.83 19.13 -24.98
N ARG A 254 15.52 19.06 -26.28
CA ARG A 254 14.36 19.74 -26.88
C ARG A 254 13.02 19.07 -26.60
N ASP A 255 13.05 17.81 -26.15
CA ASP A 255 11.84 17.03 -25.85
C ASP A 255 11.32 17.29 -24.42
N VAL A 256 12.06 18.06 -23.62
CA VAL A 256 11.71 18.43 -22.24
C VAL A 256 11.59 19.95 -22.11
N PRO A 257 10.75 20.45 -21.21
CA PRO A 257 10.62 21.89 -21.02
C PRO A 257 11.94 22.52 -20.61
N ASP A 258 12.25 23.66 -21.24
CA ASP A 258 13.29 24.54 -20.75
C ASP A 258 12.76 25.25 -19.50
N ALA A 259 13.49 25.16 -18.40
CA ALA A 259 13.05 25.66 -17.10
C ALA A 259 14.22 26.32 -16.38
N ASP A 260 13.99 27.50 -15.82
CA ASP A 260 14.96 28.19 -14.98
C ASP A 260 14.85 27.69 -13.53
N PHE A 261 15.95 27.14 -13.03
CA PHE A 261 16.10 26.64 -11.66
C PHE A 261 17.05 27.51 -10.83
N SER A 262 17.37 28.71 -11.29
CA SER A 262 18.17 29.66 -10.52
C SER A 262 17.59 29.88 -9.12
N GLY A 263 18.41 29.66 -8.10
CA GLY A 263 18.01 29.77 -6.69
C GLY A 263 17.30 28.53 -6.11
N ARG A 264 16.86 27.58 -6.93
CA ARG A 264 16.23 26.33 -6.49
C ARG A 264 17.26 25.28 -6.11
N TRP A 265 16.93 24.47 -5.12
CA TRP A 265 17.79 23.40 -4.61
C TRP A 265 17.31 22.02 -5.05
N ILE A 266 18.26 21.22 -5.54
CA ILE A 266 18.04 19.85 -6.00
C ILE A 266 19.02 18.91 -5.30
N ILE A 267 18.53 17.76 -4.84
CA ILE A 267 19.37 16.65 -4.40
C ILE A 267 19.24 15.52 -5.40
N VAL A 268 20.38 15.06 -5.95
CA VAL A 268 20.41 13.89 -6.86
C VAL A 268 21.27 12.80 -6.25
N SER A 269 20.65 11.69 -5.91
CA SER A 269 21.36 10.50 -5.42
C SER A 269 21.99 9.71 -6.56
N GLY A 270 23.23 9.24 -6.40
CA GLY A 270 23.94 8.51 -7.44
C GLY A 270 24.24 9.36 -8.68
N ALA A 271 24.72 10.58 -8.46
CA ALA A 271 24.90 11.61 -9.49
C ALA A 271 26.34 11.77 -9.99
N ASN A 272 27.26 10.87 -9.65
CA ASN A 272 28.65 10.88 -10.14
C ASN A 272 28.86 10.04 -11.41
N ASN A 273 27.88 9.22 -11.81
CA ASN A 273 27.92 8.44 -13.04
C ASN A 273 26.52 8.28 -13.67
N GLY A 274 26.50 7.72 -14.89
CA GLY A 274 25.30 7.19 -15.53
C GLY A 274 24.16 8.22 -15.63
N VAL A 275 22.94 7.74 -15.40
CA VAL A 275 21.69 8.50 -15.55
C VAL A 275 21.63 9.71 -14.61
N GLY A 276 22.03 9.53 -13.35
CA GLY A 276 21.98 10.58 -12.34
C GLY A 276 22.92 11.73 -12.68
N PHE A 277 24.12 11.42 -13.18
CA PHE A 277 25.08 12.43 -13.60
C PHE A 277 24.59 13.22 -14.82
N GLU A 278 23.98 12.54 -15.79
CA GLU A 278 23.41 13.21 -16.97
C GLU A 278 22.20 14.09 -16.64
N ALA A 279 21.41 13.72 -15.63
CA ALA A 279 20.39 14.59 -15.06
C ALA A 279 21.03 15.81 -14.36
N ALA A 280 22.08 15.59 -13.56
CA ALA A 280 22.82 16.67 -12.90
C ALA A 280 23.37 17.69 -13.90
N LYS A 281 23.95 17.25 -15.02
CA LYS A 281 24.43 18.16 -16.08
C LYS A 281 23.32 19.02 -16.66
N GLN A 282 22.12 18.48 -16.83
CA GLN A 282 20.97 19.24 -17.33
C GLN A 282 20.45 20.24 -16.30
N PHE A 283 20.30 19.83 -15.03
CA PHE A 283 19.93 20.76 -13.97
C PHE A 283 20.97 21.87 -13.77
N ALA A 284 22.25 21.58 -13.98
CA ALA A 284 23.31 22.58 -13.97
C ALA A 284 23.16 23.60 -15.12
N ARG A 285 22.79 23.15 -16.34
CA ARG A 285 22.45 24.06 -17.44
C ARG A 285 21.27 24.96 -17.13
N MET A 286 20.33 24.48 -16.31
CA MET A 286 19.15 25.22 -15.84
C MET A 286 19.44 26.15 -14.65
N GLY A 287 20.68 26.22 -14.17
CA GLY A 287 21.07 27.12 -13.07
C GLY A 287 20.76 26.63 -11.66
N ALA A 288 20.37 25.37 -11.48
CA ALA A 288 20.04 24.81 -10.17
C ALA A 288 21.21 24.85 -9.18
N ASN A 289 20.90 25.12 -7.91
CA ASN A 289 21.78 24.74 -6.81
C ASN A 289 21.61 23.23 -6.55
N MET A 290 22.70 22.51 -6.32
CA MET A 290 22.66 21.05 -6.31
C MET A 290 23.60 20.40 -5.32
N ILE A 291 23.09 19.36 -4.66
CA ILE A 291 23.89 18.37 -3.96
C ILE A 291 23.92 17.09 -4.79
N LEU A 292 25.10 16.74 -5.30
CA LEU A 292 25.38 15.41 -5.82
C LEU A 292 25.58 14.50 -4.61
N ALA A 293 24.57 13.69 -4.29
CA ALA A 293 24.57 12.81 -3.13
C ALA A 293 25.08 11.43 -3.52
N CYS A 294 26.37 11.20 -3.29
CA CYS A 294 27.06 9.99 -3.77
C CYS A 294 27.88 9.39 -2.66
N ARG A 295 28.02 8.06 -2.64
CA ARG A 295 29.02 7.41 -1.80
C ARG A 295 30.43 7.86 -2.20
N ASP A 296 31.38 7.61 -1.32
CA ASP A 296 32.79 7.65 -1.69
C ASP A 296 33.07 6.44 -2.61
N PRO A 297 33.37 6.64 -3.91
CA PRO A 297 33.44 5.54 -4.84
C PRO A 297 34.79 4.80 -4.76
N PRO A 298 34.85 3.54 -5.20
CA PRO A 298 36.12 2.88 -5.45
C PRO A 298 36.89 3.60 -6.56
N SER A 299 38.21 3.39 -6.61
CA SER A 299 39.10 4.04 -7.59
C SER A 299 38.77 3.75 -9.07
N SER A 300 37.98 2.71 -9.35
CA SER A 300 37.51 2.36 -10.70
C SER A 300 36.36 3.25 -11.19
N GLU A 301 35.72 4.01 -10.31
CA GLU A 301 34.57 4.86 -10.61
C GLU A 301 34.94 6.35 -10.52
N THR A 302 34.28 7.20 -11.31
CA THR A 302 34.50 8.64 -11.28
C THR A 302 34.21 9.21 -9.88
N HIS A 303 35.19 9.90 -9.31
CA HIS A 303 35.03 10.58 -8.04
C HIS A 303 34.01 11.74 -8.17
N PRO A 304 33.06 11.91 -7.22
CA PRO A 304 32.02 12.94 -7.32
C PRO A 304 32.54 14.37 -7.46
N LEU A 305 33.75 14.67 -6.97
CA LEU A 305 34.38 15.98 -7.16
C LEU A 305 34.61 16.31 -8.65
N ALA A 306 34.95 15.34 -9.50
CA ALA A 306 35.07 15.57 -10.94
C ALA A 306 33.70 15.87 -11.57
N ALA A 307 32.65 15.16 -11.13
CA ALA A 307 31.28 15.41 -11.57
C ALA A 307 30.79 16.81 -11.15
N VAL A 308 31.14 17.27 -9.95
CA VAL A 308 30.87 18.63 -9.47
C VAL A 308 31.54 19.66 -10.38
N GLU A 309 32.81 19.49 -10.72
CA GLU A 309 33.54 20.44 -11.55
C GLU A 309 32.96 20.54 -12.97
N GLU A 310 32.62 19.39 -13.57
CA GLU A 310 31.95 19.37 -14.88
C GLU A 310 30.59 20.10 -14.83
N CYS A 311 29.78 19.86 -13.80
CA CYS A 311 28.50 20.55 -13.63
C CYS A 311 28.68 22.06 -13.43
N ARG A 312 29.68 22.51 -12.67
CA ARG A 312 29.98 23.95 -12.47
C ARG A 312 30.41 24.62 -13.78
N SER A 313 31.25 23.95 -14.56
CA SER A 313 31.67 24.42 -15.88
C SER A 313 30.46 24.57 -16.81
N ILE A 314 29.57 23.58 -16.81
CA ILE A 314 28.32 23.60 -17.58
C ILE A 314 27.39 24.74 -17.14
N ALA A 315 27.19 24.94 -15.84
CA ALA A 315 26.37 26.03 -15.31
C ALA A 315 26.94 27.39 -15.72
N THR A 316 28.26 27.58 -15.58
CA THR A 316 28.95 28.81 -16.00
C THR A 316 28.79 29.07 -17.49
N ALA A 317 28.99 28.07 -18.33
CA ALA A 317 28.83 28.18 -19.79
C ALA A 317 27.38 28.49 -20.20
N ALA A 318 26.40 28.06 -19.40
CA ALA A 318 24.99 28.36 -19.60
C ALA A 318 24.55 29.72 -19.03
N GLY A 319 25.46 30.50 -18.42
CA GLY A 319 25.16 31.83 -17.86
C GLY A 319 24.78 31.84 -16.38
N HIS A 320 25.01 30.75 -15.65
CA HIS A 320 24.71 30.60 -14.22
C HIS A 320 25.99 30.41 -13.37
N PRO A 321 26.94 31.37 -13.36
CA PRO A 321 28.22 31.22 -12.64
C PRO A 321 28.06 31.16 -11.11
N ASN A 322 26.88 31.54 -10.59
CA ASN A 322 26.61 31.60 -9.15
C ASN A 322 25.90 30.34 -8.61
N SER A 323 25.63 29.34 -9.45
CA SER A 323 25.01 28.09 -8.99
C SER A 323 25.92 27.35 -8.02
N THR A 324 25.40 27.01 -6.84
CA THR A 324 26.13 26.23 -5.83
C THR A 324 25.97 24.76 -6.12
N ILE A 325 27.05 24.10 -6.53
CA ILE A 325 27.06 22.65 -6.83
C ILE A 325 28.10 21.99 -5.93
N GLU A 326 27.68 21.03 -5.12
CA GLU A 326 28.52 20.38 -4.11
C GLU A 326 28.34 18.86 -4.13
N TRP A 327 29.33 18.13 -3.62
CA TRP A 327 29.21 16.70 -3.33
C TRP A 327 29.11 16.49 -1.82
N TRP A 328 28.09 15.75 -1.40
CA TRP A 328 27.95 15.29 -0.03
C TRP A 328 27.91 13.75 -0.03
N LYS A 329 28.63 13.13 0.91
CA LYS A 329 28.67 11.67 1.04
C LYS A 329 27.28 11.13 1.40
N LEU A 330 26.81 10.15 0.64
CA LEU A 330 25.59 9.38 0.90
C LEU A 330 25.82 7.90 0.55
N GLU A 331 26.06 7.07 1.57
CA GLU A 331 26.16 5.62 1.42
C GLU A 331 24.79 4.96 1.66
N MET A 332 24.14 4.53 0.58
CA MET A 332 22.79 3.94 0.65
C MET A 332 22.77 2.55 1.28
N SER A 333 23.92 1.90 1.44
CA SER A 333 24.03 0.61 2.15
C SER A 333 24.26 0.76 3.66
N GLU A 334 24.21 1.98 4.20
CA GLU A 334 24.36 2.28 5.63
C GLU A 334 23.25 3.25 6.08
N ILE A 335 22.30 2.78 6.89
CA ILE A 335 21.18 3.60 7.38
C ILE A 335 21.67 4.84 8.14
N SER A 336 22.74 4.71 8.94
CA SER A 336 23.36 5.84 9.63
C SER A 336 23.89 6.92 8.67
N SER A 337 24.39 6.54 7.49
CA SER A 337 24.84 7.52 6.49
C SER A 337 23.68 8.29 5.90
N VAL A 338 22.53 7.64 5.69
CA VAL A 338 21.30 8.29 5.19
C VAL A 338 20.77 9.29 6.21
N GLU A 339 20.71 8.88 7.49
CA GLU A 339 20.29 9.73 8.61
C GLU A 339 21.21 10.96 8.74
N ALA A 340 22.52 10.78 8.72
CA ALA A 340 23.49 11.87 8.82
C ALA A 340 23.41 12.84 7.63
N PHE A 341 23.20 12.33 6.42
CA PHE A 341 23.00 13.16 5.23
C PHE A 341 21.74 14.02 5.37
N ALA A 342 20.62 13.40 5.75
CA ALA A 342 19.34 14.11 5.88
C ALA A 342 19.41 15.16 7.00
N GLN A 343 20.01 14.83 8.14
CA GLN A 343 20.21 15.78 9.23
C GLN A 343 21.06 16.98 8.78
N ARG A 344 22.20 16.72 8.11
CA ARG A 344 23.05 17.78 7.56
C ARG A 344 22.28 18.71 6.63
N TRP A 345 21.37 18.18 5.81
CA TRP A 345 20.53 19.00 4.93
C TRP A 345 19.56 19.85 5.74
N LEU A 346 18.86 19.25 6.71
CA LEU A 346 17.90 19.93 7.56
C LEU A 346 18.55 21.08 8.35
N ASP A 347 19.79 20.88 8.84
CA ASP A 347 20.56 21.89 9.57
C ASP A 347 20.88 23.13 8.72
N THR A 348 20.81 23.04 7.39
CA THR A 348 21.00 24.22 6.52
C THR A 348 19.80 25.17 6.55
N GLY A 349 18.62 24.72 7.00
CA GLY A 349 17.37 25.48 6.97
C GLY A 349 16.81 25.76 5.56
N ARG A 350 17.48 25.30 4.49
CA ARG A 350 17.08 25.56 3.09
C ARG A 350 15.80 24.81 2.73
N SER A 351 15.00 25.32 1.80
CA SER A 351 13.91 24.56 1.18
C SER A 351 14.49 23.61 0.12
N LEU A 352 13.89 22.42 -0.03
CA LEU A 352 14.28 21.46 -1.06
C LEU A 352 13.22 21.42 -2.15
N ASP A 353 13.56 21.85 -3.37
CA ASP A 353 12.60 21.92 -4.47
C ASP A 353 12.44 20.56 -5.16
N VAL A 354 13.55 19.86 -5.41
CA VAL A 354 13.52 18.56 -6.09
C VAL A 354 14.40 17.53 -5.38
N LEU A 355 13.79 16.38 -5.04
CA LEU A 355 14.51 15.19 -4.59
C LEU A 355 14.50 14.12 -5.69
N CYS A 356 15.67 13.79 -6.24
CA CYS A 356 15.86 12.71 -7.20
C CYS A 356 16.41 11.46 -6.51
N ASN A 357 15.50 10.53 -6.20
CA ASN A 357 15.78 9.18 -5.71
C ASN A 357 16.23 8.28 -6.86
N ASN A 358 17.48 8.42 -7.28
CA ASN A 358 18.02 7.79 -8.49
C ASN A 358 19.03 6.68 -8.22
N ALA A 359 19.78 6.73 -7.11
CA ALA A 359 20.80 5.71 -6.82
C ALA A 359 20.24 4.28 -6.89
N GLY A 360 21.04 3.34 -7.39
CA GLY A 360 20.61 1.96 -7.45
C GLY A 360 21.68 1.01 -7.97
N ILE A 361 21.53 -0.26 -7.61
CA ILE A 361 22.40 -1.37 -7.99
C ILE A 361 21.58 -2.54 -8.54
N THR A 362 22.19 -3.43 -9.30
CA THR A 362 21.55 -4.65 -9.85
C THR A 362 21.92 -5.90 -9.04
N SER A 363 21.15 -6.98 -9.24
CA SER A 363 21.23 -8.25 -8.51
C SER A 363 22.23 -9.27 -9.10
N LEU A 364 23.26 -8.83 -9.83
CA LEU A 364 24.09 -9.73 -10.65
C LEU A 364 25.08 -10.60 -9.87
N ALA A 365 25.26 -10.36 -8.57
CA ALA A 365 26.15 -11.14 -7.71
C ALA A 365 25.37 -11.96 -6.68
N ARG A 366 26.05 -12.88 -5.98
CA ARG A 366 25.48 -13.60 -4.81
C ARG A 366 24.82 -12.60 -3.86
N LYS A 367 23.66 -12.98 -3.30
CA LYS A 367 22.97 -12.20 -2.25
C LYS A 367 23.96 -11.78 -1.17
N LYS A 368 23.96 -10.48 -0.84
CA LYS A 368 24.77 -9.89 0.21
C LYS A 368 23.84 -9.11 1.13
N PHE A 369 24.14 -9.14 2.42
CA PHE A 369 23.47 -8.31 3.41
C PHE A 369 24.37 -7.14 3.79
N THR A 370 23.77 -6.00 4.12
CA THR A 370 24.46 -4.82 4.64
C THR A 370 24.78 -5.01 6.13
N GLY A 371 25.51 -4.05 6.71
CA GLY A 371 25.70 -4.00 8.17
C GLY A 371 24.40 -3.80 8.95
N ASP A 372 23.36 -3.27 8.31
CA ASP A 372 22.04 -3.03 8.90
C ASP A 372 21.14 -4.28 8.88
N GLY A 373 21.61 -5.41 8.31
CA GLY A 373 20.86 -6.67 8.28
C GLY A 373 19.87 -6.81 7.11
N PHE A 374 19.85 -5.87 6.16
CA PHE A 374 19.00 -5.93 4.99
C PHE A 374 19.72 -6.49 3.77
N GLU A 375 19.00 -7.14 2.85
CA GLU A 375 19.55 -7.50 1.55
C GLU A 375 19.99 -6.23 0.82
N ARG A 376 21.20 -6.26 0.27
CA ARG A 376 21.90 -5.05 -0.20
C ARG A 376 21.16 -4.34 -1.32
N VAL A 377 20.58 -5.04 -2.29
CA VAL A 377 19.80 -4.42 -3.37
C VAL A 377 18.50 -3.84 -2.80
N HIS A 378 17.84 -4.56 -1.88
CA HIS A 378 16.65 -4.10 -1.18
C HIS A 378 16.87 -2.80 -0.40
N GLN A 379 17.95 -2.75 0.38
CA GLN A 379 18.27 -1.53 1.12
C GLN A 379 18.64 -0.37 0.21
N VAL A 380 19.60 -0.58 -0.70
CA VAL A 380 20.13 0.49 -1.55
C VAL A 380 19.06 1.06 -2.49
N ASN A 381 18.24 0.20 -3.10
CA ASN A 381 17.30 0.63 -4.14
C ASN A 381 15.95 1.07 -3.59
N PHE A 382 15.63 0.75 -2.33
CA PHE A 382 14.30 0.98 -1.77
C PHE A 382 14.34 1.55 -0.35
N LEU A 383 14.79 0.79 0.65
CA LEU A 383 14.66 1.21 2.07
C LEU A 383 15.35 2.54 2.36
N SER A 384 16.56 2.73 1.86
CA SER A 384 17.34 3.96 2.07
C SER A 384 16.70 5.18 1.38
N HIS A 385 16.06 4.98 0.22
CA HIS A 385 15.31 6.05 -0.44
C HIS A 385 14.03 6.42 0.29
N VAL A 386 13.31 5.42 0.81
CA VAL A 386 12.12 5.64 1.65
C VAL A 386 12.52 6.48 2.87
N LEU A 387 13.55 6.06 3.60
CA LEU A 387 14.05 6.78 4.77
C LEU A 387 14.50 8.21 4.43
N LEU A 388 15.31 8.37 3.38
CA LEU A 388 15.79 9.68 2.93
C LEU A 388 14.62 10.61 2.61
N THR A 389 13.63 10.10 1.87
CA THR A 389 12.45 10.89 1.47
C THR A 389 11.67 11.34 2.70
N LEU A 390 11.32 10.41 3.60
CA LEU A 390 10.56 10.73 4.82
C LEU A 390 11.30 11.74 5.72
N ARG A 391 12.62 11.62 5.86
CA ARG A 391 13.43 12.57 6.63
C ARG A 391 13.47 13.96 6.01
N LEU A 392 13.46 14.05 4.68
CA LEU A 392 13.52 15.32 3.96
C LEU A 392 12.16 15.98 3.74
N LEU A 393 11.04 15.29 3.99
CA LEU A 393 9.68 15.82 3.83
C LEU A 393 9.48 17.21 4.46
N PRO A 394 9.91 17.49 5.72
CA PRO A 394 9.76 18.82 6.30
C PRO A 394 10.50 19.93 5.53
N SER A 395 11.60 19.59 4.86
CA SER A 395 12.33 20.53 4.01
C SER A 395 11.68 20.73 2.64
N ILE A 396 11.10 19.66 2.11
CA ILE A 396 10.41 19.65 0.82
C ILE A 396 9.12 20.47 0.92
N ALA A 397 8.38 20.34 2.02
CA ALA A 397 7.14 21.06 2.30
C ALA A 397 7.28 22.59 2.36
N ARG A 398 8.51 23.11 2.51
CA ARG A 398 8.78 24.55 2.47
C ARG A 398 8.94 25.11 1.05
N SER A 399 9.08 24.25 0.05
CA SER A 399 9.25 24.66 -1.34
C SER A 399 7.89 24.90 -2.01
N ASP A 400 7.79 25.95 -2.81
CA ASP A 400 6.64 26.22 -3.68
C ASP A 400 6.60 25.32 -4.95
N TYR A 401 7.66 24.53 -5.17
CA TYR A 401 7.90 23.70 -6.35
C TYR A 401 8.18 22.23 -5.98
N ALA A 402 7.77 21.80 -4.78
CA ALA A 402 8.10 20.51 -4.21
C ALA A 402 7.81 19.28 -5.10
N ARG A 403 8.87 18.63 -5.59
CA ARG A 403 8.81 17.42 -6.43
C ARG A 403 9.77 16.33 -5.96
N ILE A 404 9.26 15.10 -5.88
CA ILE A 404 10.04 13.91 -5.59
C ILE A 404 9.99 13.01 -6.83
N VAL A 405 11.15 12.64 -7.35
CA VAL A 405 11.29 11.79 -8.55
C VAL A 405 12.01 10.51 -8.14
N CYS A 406 11.35 9.38 -8.30
CA CYS A 406 11.88 8.06 -7.94
C CYS A 406 12.21 7.24 -9.19
N SER A 407 13.47 6.85 -9.37
CA SER A 407 13.87 5.99 -10.48
C SER A 407 13.31 4.57 -10.29
N THR A 408 12.20 4.27 -10.96
CA THR A 408 11.56 2.95 -11.00
C THR A 408 12.00 2.18 -12.25
N SER A 409 11.23 1.17 -12.68
CA SER A 409 11.56 0.38 -13.88
C SER A 409 10.32 -0.29 -14.45
N CYS A 410 10.22 -0.46 -15.77
CA CYS A 410 9.18 -1.32 -16.36
C CYS A 410 9.28 -2.80 -15.90
N LEU A 411 10.39 -3.23 -15.31
CA LEU A 411 10.47 -4.56 -14.70
C LEU A 411 9.51 -4.74 -13.51
N HIS A 412 8.95 -3.64 -12.98
CA HIS A 412 7.93 -3.72 -11.93
C HIS A 412 6.66 -4.49 -12.37
N TYR A 413 6.33 -4.53 -13.67
CA TYR A 413 5.21 -5.35 -14.16
C TYR A 413 5.44 -6.86 -14.03
N LEU A 414 6.71 -7.29 -13.97
CA LEU A 414 7.09 -8.71 -13.94
C LEU A 414 7.31 -9.23 -12.51
N ALA A 415 7.20 -8.36 -11.51
CA ALA A 415 7.47 -8.71 -10.13
C ALA A 415 6.22 -9.32 -9.46
N PRO A 416 6.38 -10.41 -8.70
CA PRO A 416 5.34 -10.86 -7.79
C PRO A 416 5.23 -9.93 -6.59
N PHE A 417 4.07 -9.93 -5.93
CA PHE A 417 3.91 -9.38 -4.59
C PHE A 417 4.33 -10.44 -3.56
N ASP A 418 5.49 -10.27 -2.92
CA ASP A 418 6.11 -11.30 -2.06
C ASP A 418 6.51 -10.70 -0.69
N MET A 419 5.55 -10.68 0.23
CA MET A 419 5.78 -10.21 1.60
C MET A 419 6.44 -11.25 2.50
N GLU A 420 6.44 -12.54 2.10
CA GLU A 420 7.10 -13.62 2.84
C GLU A 420 8.62 -13.50 2.74
N HIS A 421 9.12 -13.07 1.57
CA HIS A 421 10.55 -12.87 1.30
C HIS A 421 10.92 -11.39 1.15
N PHE A 422 10.31 -10.53 1.99
CA PHE A 422 10.43 -9.08 1.89
C PHE A 422 11.89 -8.59 1.93
N ASN A 423 12.72 -9.16 2.81
CA ASN A 423 14.13 -8.83 2.95
C ASN A 423 15.03 -9.79 2.13
N GLY A 424 14.48 -10.43 1.10
CA GLY A 424 15.23 -11.33 0.23
C GLY A 424 15.59 -12.66 0.90
N GLU A 425 14.73 -13.19 1.75
CA GLU A 425 14.84 -14.51 2.38
C GLU A 425 15.02 -15.65 1.35
N ARG A 426 15.37 -16.86 1.83
CA ARG A 426 15.53 -18.04 0.97
C ARG A 426 14.16 -18.48 0.44
N GLY A 427 14.07 -18.76 -0.86
CA GLY A 427 12.82 -19.24 -1.48
C GLY A 427 12.32 -18.33 -2.60
N ILE A 428 12.80 -17.08 -2.65
CA ILE A 428 12.44 -16.13 -3.71
C ILE A 428 12.82 -16.66 -5.10
N LYS A 429 11.84 -16.71 -6.00
CA LYS A 429 12.01 -17.21 -7.38
C LYS A 429 12.17 -16.09 -8.41
N ALA A 430 11.71 -14.89 -8.09
CA ALA A 430 11.79 -13.71 -8.94
C ALA A 430 13.06 -12.90 -8.66
N ASP A 431 13.41 -12.03 -9.62
CA ASP A 431 14.55 -11.15 -9.52
C ASP A 431 14.35 -10.09 -8.41
N PRO A 432 15.23 -9.98 -7.40
CA PRO A 432 15.11 -8.99 -6.33
C PRO A 432 15.03 -7.55 -6.85
N TYR A 433 15.67 -7.26 -7.98
CA TYR A 433 15.61 -5.93 -8.56
C TYR A 433 14.19 -5.59 -9.06
N SER A 434 13.50 -6.48 -9.76
CA SER A 434 12.13 -6.22 -10.22
C SER A 434 11.16 -6.02 -9.04
N ILE A 435 11.29 -6.84 -7.99
CA ILE A 435 10.49 -6.72 -6.75
C ILE A 435 10.69 -5.35 -6.10
N ASN A 436 11.94 -4.91 -5.93
CA ASN A 436 12.21 -3.59 -5.35
C ASN A 436 11.62 -2.45 -6.19
N LYS A 437 11.61 -2.56 -7.52
CA LYS A 437 11.02 -1.55 -8.40
C LYS A 437 9.48 -1.55 -8.32
N LEU A 438 8.86 -2.70 -8.09
CA LEU A 438 7.43 -2.79 -7.76
C LEU A 438 7.13 -2.15 -6.40
N TYR A 439 7.87 -2.53 -5.35
CA TYR A 439 7.67 -1.95 -4.02
C TYR A 439 7.86 -0.43 -4.02
N PHE A 440 8.84 0.07 -4.76
CA PHE A 440 9.04 1.52 -4.84
C PHE A 440 7.87 2.23 -5.54
N GLN A 441 7.34 1.67 -6.62
CA GLN A 441 6.16 2.22 -7.31
C GLN A 441 4.90 2.13 -6.44
N MET A 442 4.70 1.04 -5.71
CA MET A 442 3.59 0.91 -4.76
C MET A 442 3.70 1.91 -3.62
N TRP A 443 4.87 2.00 -2.99
CA TRP A 443 5.10 2.89 -1.86
C TRP A 443 4.93 4.37 -2.25
N LEU A 444 5.41 4.79 -3.41
CA LEU A 444 5.27 6.19 -3.83
C LEU A 444 3.81 6.57 -4.12
N VAL A 445 2.99 5.63 -4.58
CA VAL A 445 1.54 5.87 -4.75
C VAL A 445 0.90 6.06 -3.39
N GLU A 446 1.24 5.21 -2.42
CA GLU A 446 0.70 5.31 -1.05
C GLU A 446 1.15 6.61 -0.37
N LEU A 447 2.43 6.97 -0.50
CA LEU A 447 2.93 8.23 0.02
C LEU A 447 2.17 9.41 -0.60
N GLN A 448 1.95 9.43 -1.92
CA GLN A 448 1.17 10.50 -2.54
C GLN A 448 -0.23 10.62 -1.93
N GLN A 449 -0.94 9.51 -1.73
CA GLN A 449 -2.28 9.53 -1.13
C GLN A 449 -2.25 10.11 0.28
N ARG A 450 -1.22 9.80 1.07
CA ARG A 450 -1.05 10.34 2.42
C ARG A 450 -0.70 11.82 2.40
N LEU A 451 0.22 12.27 1.53
CA LEU A 451 0.57 13.69 1.39
C LEU A 451 -0.67 14.56 1.10
N LEU A 452 -1.60 14.08 0.25
CA LEU A 452 -2.84 14.79 -0.07
C LEU A 452 -3.83 14.92 1.10
N GLN A 453 -3.68 14.13 2.17
CA GLN A 453 -4.54 14.22 3.35
C GLN A 453 -4.07 15.29 4.35
N HIS A 454 -2.93 15.94 4.09
CA HIS A 454 -2.29 16.86 5.00
C HIS A 454 -2.01 18.21 4.32
N PRO A 455 -2.62 19.32 4.77
CA PRO A 455 -2.46 20.64 4.13
C PRO A 455 -1.02 21.12 4.00
N GLU A 456 -0.15 20.72 4.93
CA GLU A 456 1.28 21.06 4.89
C GLU A 456 2.03 20.36 3.74
N TYR A 457 1.48 19.25 3.22
CA TYR A 457 2.14 18.39 2.24
C TYR A 457 1.36 18.21 0.92
N GLU A 458 0.12 18.69 0.83
CA GLU A 458 -0.77 18.45 -0.32
C GLU A 458 -0.23 18.99 -1.65
N HIS A 459 0.67 19.98 -1.60
CA HIS A 459 1.31 20.57 -2.78
C HIS A 459 2.50 19.76 -3.31
N ILE A 460 2.96 18.76 -2.56
CA ILE A 460 4.09 17.90 -2.93
C ILE A 460 3.62 16.83 -3.91
N THR A 461 4.37 16.67 -5.00
CA THR A 461 4.19 15.53 -5.90
C THR A 461 5.33 14.53 -5.77
N ILE A 462 5.00 13.24 -5.77
CA ILE A 462 5.97 12.15 -5.90
C ILE A 462 5.62 11.27 -7.11
N ASN A 463 6.57 11.07 -8.03
CA ASN A 463 6.34 10.29 -9.25
C ASN A 463 7.47 9.29 -9.50
N GLY A 464 7.12 8.12 -10.03
CA GLY A 464 8.05 7.12 -10.51
C GLY A 464 8.47 7.37 -11.95
N VAL A 465 9.75 7.21 -12.27
CA VAL A 465 10.27 7.33 -13.64
C VAL A 465 11.07 6.11 -14.05
N HIS A 466 10.71 5.52 -15.19
CA HIS A 466 11.53 4.55 -15.90
C HIS A 466 12.30 5.24 -17.03
N PRO A 467 13.63 5.41 -16.91
CA PRO A 467 14.42 6.12 -17.93
C PRO A 467 14.68 5.30 -19.21
N GLY A 468 14.19 4.07 -19.32
CA GLY A 468 14.53 3.10 -20.37
C GLY A 468 15.60 2.09 -19.93
N PHE A 469 15.94 1.14 -20.80
CA PHE A 469 17.07 0.23 -20.59
C PHE A 469 18.38 0.98 -20.85
N VAL A 470 18.89 1.64 -19.82
CA VAL A 470 20.10 2.45 -19.95
C VAL A 470 21.33 1.55 -19.91
N ASN A 471 22.23 1.68 -20.88
CA ASN A 471 23.58 1.11 -20.82
C ASN A 471 24.45 1.91 -19.84
N SER A 472 24.06 1.90 -18.57
CA SER A 472 24.86 2.41 -17.45
C SER A 472 25.70 1.25 -16.92
N GLY A 473 26.94 1.50 -16.51
CA GLY A 473 27.93 0.48 -16.13
C GLY A 473 27.60 -0.37 -14.89
N ILE A 474 26.32 -0.50 -14.52
CA ILE A 474 25.78 -1.27 -13.39
C ILE A 474 25.87 -2.80 -13.65
N TRP A 475 26.30 -3.22 -14.85
CA TRP A 475 26.37 -4.63 -15.25
C TRP A 475 27.77 -5.22 -15.04
N THR A 476 28.13 -5.54 -13.80
CA THR A 476 29.40 -6.24 -13.49
C THR A 476 29.17 -7.73 -13.30
N ALA A 477 29.92 -8.56 -14.02
CA ALA A 477 29.84 -10.03 -13.96
C ALA A 477 30.43 -10.61 -12.66
N PRO A 478 29.79 -11.60 -12.00
CA PRO A 478 30.48 -12.43 -11.03
C PRO A 478 31.40 -13.44 -11.73
N GLU A 479 32.53 -13.74 -11.12
CA GLU A 479 33.49 -14.74 -11.60
C GLU A 479 32.86 -16.15 -11.62
N GLY A 480 33.02 -16.87 -12.75
CA GLY A 480 32.88 -18.33 -12.81
C GLY A 480 31.52 -18.91 -13.23
N ASP A 481 30.55 -18.13 -13.71
CA ASP A 481 29.25 -18.66 -14.18
C ASP A 481 29.10 -18.59 -15.72
N THR A 482 29.22 -19.72 -16.40
CA THR A 482 29.08 -19.84 -17.86
C THR A 482 27.64 -19.73 -18.35
N LYS A 483 26.63 -20.05 -17.52
CA LYS A 483 25.20 -19.82 -17.86
C LYS A 483 24.82 -18.34 -17.74
N PHE A 484 25.51 -17.63 -16.85
CA PHE A 484 25.44 -16.18 -16.73
C PHE A 484 25.98 -15.47 -17.97
N TRP A 485 27.09 -15.93 -18.58
CA TRP A 485 27.58 -15.38 -19.86
C TRP A 485 26.56 -15.49 -21.00
N LEU A 486 25.84 -16.61 -21.11
CA LEU A 486 24.82 -16.78 -22.15
C LEU A 486 23.59 -15.89 -21.91
N ARG A 487 23.16 -15.71 -20.65
CA ARG A 487 22.11 -14.76 -20.26
C ARG A 487 22.54 -13.30 -20.47
N LEU A 488 23.79 -12.96 -20.16
CA LEU A 488 24.40 -11.67 -20.45
C LEU A 488 24.49 -11.41 -21.95
N LEU A 489 24.79 -12.40 -22.78
CA LEU A 489 24.85 -12.23 -24.23
C LEU A 489 23.47 -11.98 -24.84
N ILE A 490 22.45 -12.71 -24.39
CA ILE A 490 21.05 -12.49 -24.82
C ILE A 490 20.51 -11.15 -24.29
N PHE A 491 20.80 -10.82 -23.03
CA PHE A 491 20.41 -9.56 -22.40
C PHE A 491 21.18 -8.37 -22.97
N SER A 492 22.48 -8.49 -23.25
CA SER A 492 23.32 -7.49 -23.93
C SER A 492 22.94 -7.34 -25.41
N PHE A 493 22.43 -8.39 -26.05
CA PHE A 493 21.83 -8.30 -27.38
C PHE A 493 20.50 -7.54 -27.37
N ILE A 494 19.65 -7.74 -26.35
CA ILE A 494 18.42 -6.97 -26.17
C ILE A 494 18.74 -5.52 -25.78
N VAL A 495 19.60 -5.29 -24.79
CA VAL A 495 20.08 -3.95 -24.37
C VAL A 495 20.83 -3.24 -25.50
N SER A 496 21.53 -3.93 -26.40
CA SER A 496 22.15 -3.28 -27.57
C SER A 496 21.14 -2.93 -28.68
N MET A 497 19.95 -3.55 -28.68
CA MET A 497 18.85 -3.22 -29.62
C MET A 497 17.82 -2.22 -29.09
N VAL A 498 17.58 -2.13 -27.76
CA VAL A 498 16.66 -1.18 -27.11
C VAL A 498 17.33 -0.22 -26.13
N GLY A 499 18.67 -0.24 -26.06
CA GLY A 499 19.46 0.54 -25.12
C GLY A 499 19.43 2.03 -25.40
N VAL A 500 19.02 2.79 -24.40
CA VAL A 500 19.05 4.27 -24.44
C VAL A 500 20.31 4.77 -23.75
N THR A 501 20.83 5.92 -24.18
CA THR A 501 22.04 6.50 -23.58
C THR A 501 21.76 7.02 -22.17
N SER A 502 22.79 7.10 -21.32
CA SER A 502 22.67 7.74 -20.00
C SER A 502 22.14 9.17 -20.12
N GLU A 503 22.53 9.90 -21.16
CA GLU A 503 22.03 11.25 -21.47
C GLU A 503 20.49 11.25 -21.61
N GLN A 504 19.96 10.32 -22.40
CA GLN A 504 18.52 10.16 -22.57
C GLN A 504 17.83 9.73 -21.28
N GLY A 505 18.47 8.89 -20.46
CA GLY A 505 17.94 8.57 -19.14
C GLY A 505 17.86 9.81 -18.24
N GLY A 506 18.90 10.65 -18.27
CA GLY A 506 18.93 11.91 -17.52
C GLY A 506 17.81 12.86 -17.92
N ILE A 507 17.53 12.96 -19.23
CA ILE A 507 16.39 13.73 -19.78
C ILE A 507 15.06 13.27 -19.14
N CYS A 508 14.88 11.97 -18.91
CA CYS A 508 13.65 11.44 -18.31
C CYS A 508 13.46 11.91 -16.87
N ILE A 509 14.52 11.89 -16.05
CA ILE A 509 14.50 12.40 -14.66
C ILE A 509 14.19 13.89 -14.66
N VAL A 510 14.87 14.66 -15.51
CA VAL A 510 14.66 16.11 -15.64
C VAL A 510 13.23 16.40 -16.06
N ASN A 511 12.66 15.66 -17.00
CA ASN A 511 11.26 15.82 -17.41
C ASN A 511 10.28 15.59 -16.25
N ALA A 512 10.48 14.54 -15.45
CA ALA A 512 9.65 14.27 -14.28
C ALA A 512 9.75 15.42 -13.24
N ALA A 513 10.94 15.99 -13.08
CA ALA A 513 11.19 17.12 -12.18
C ALA A 513 10.72 18.48 -12.71
N THR A 514 10.58 18.66 -14.02
CA THR A 514 10.34 19.99 -14.61
C THR A 514 8.98 20.13 -15.29
N SER A 515 8.44 19.04 -15.84
CA SER A 515 7.25 19.11 -16.68
C SER A 515 6.01 19.55 -15.91
N PRO A 516 5.26 20.55 -16.40
CA PRO A 516 3.97 20.91 -15.85
C PRO A 516 2.96 19.74 -15.84
N LYS A 517 3.13 18.72 -16.68
CA LYS A 517 2.26 17.53 -16.70
C LYS A 517 2.33 16.67 -15.43
N PHE A 518 3.43 16.80 -14.69
CA PHE A 518 3.72 16.04 -13.48
C PHE A 518 3.80 16.95 -12.25
N SER A 519 3.17 18.11 -12.34
CA SER A 519 2.99 19.06 -11.24
C SER A 519 1.76 18.73 -10.40
N LYS A 520 1.61 19.42 -9.26
CA LYS A 520 0.48 19.23 -8.33
C LYS A 520 -0.88 19.43 -9.00
N GLU A 521 -0.96 20.31 -10.00
CA GLU A 521 -2.18 20.59 -10.78
C GLU A 521 -2.71 19.35 -11.52
N ASN A 522 -1.86 18.34 -11.72
CA ASN A 522 -2.20 17.09 -12.39
C ASN A 522 -2.08 15.86 -11.46
N GLY A 523 -1.89 16.08 -10.15
CA GLY A 523 -1.65 15.05 -9.16
C GLY A 523 -0.27 14.37 -9.28
N GLY A 524 0.09 13.59 -8.25
CA GLY A 524 1.27 12.72 -8.27
C GLY A 524 0.91 11.24 -8.19
N GLY A 525 1.86 10.40 -7.78
CA GLY A 525 1.73 8.94 -7.72
C GLY A 525 1.82 8.27 -9.10
N LYS A 526 2.37 8.96 -10.11
CA LYS A 526 2.35 8.50 -11.51
C LYS A 526 3.53 7.59 -11.82
N PHE A 527 3.38 6.79 -12.87
CA PHE A 527 4.48 6.08 -13.53
C PHE A 527 4.79 6.74 -14.87
N ILE A 528 6.03 7.20 -15.01
CA ILE A 528 6.51 7.93 -16.19
C ILE A 528 7.45 7.00 -16.97
N ASN A 529 6.99 6.52 -18.12
CA ASN A 529 7.80 5.77 -19.07
C ASN A 529 8.53 6.78 -19.97
N ARG A 530 9.83 6.94 -19.74
CA ARG A 530 10.69 7.93 -20.40
C ARG A 530 10.24 9.37 -20.08
N ILE A 531 9.40 9.96 -20.93
CA ILE A 531 8.82 11.30 -20.73
C ILE A 531 7.29 11.32 -20.76
N TRP A 532 6.66 10.15 -20.94
CA TRP A 532 5.21 9.99 -21.05
C TRP A 532 4.66 9.32 -19.80
N GLU A 533 3.47 9.74 -19.38
CA GLU A 533 2.71 8.98 -18.39
C GLU A 533 2.30 7.63 -18.97
N ASP A 534 2.42 6.57 -18.19
CA ASP A 534 2.05 5.21 -18.58
C ASP A 534 1.33 4.53 -17.40
N SER A 535 0.58 3.47 -17.69
CA SER A 535 -0.11 2.67 -16.68
C SER A 535 0.90 1.95 -15.80
N GLN A 536 0.74 1.98 -14.48
CA GLN A 536 1.56 1.20 -13.55
C GLN A 536 1.04 -0.25 -13.40
N ALA A 537 1.83 -1.13 -12.78
CA ALA A 537 1.38 -2.48 -12.44
C ALA A 537 0.13 -2.40 -11.57
N GLY A 538 -0.79 -3.34 -11.78
CA GLY A 538 -2.09 -3.32 -11.13
C GLY A 538 -2.05 -3.27 -9.59
N LEU A 539 -1.05 -3.94 -8.98
CA LEU A 539 -0.78 -3.89 -7.54
C LEU A 539 -0.52 -2.47 -7.00
N CYS A 540 -0.11 -1.53 -7.85
CA CYS A 540 0.06 -0.14 -7.45
C CYS A 540 -1.29 0.57 -7.26
N ALA A 541 -2.37 0.11 -7.90
CA ALA A 541 -3.73 0.62 -7.68
C ALA A 541 -4.41 -0.04 -6.47
N ASP A 542 -3.99 -1.24 -6.08
CA ASP A 542 -4.46 -1.97 -4.91
C ASP A 542 -4.04 -1.27 -3.60
N LYS A 543 -5.01 -0.71 -2.87
CA LYS A 543 -4.75 0.02 -1.62
C LYS A 543 -4.27 -0.91 -0.51
N ASP A 544 -4.77 -2.13 -0.45
CA ASP A 544 -4.46 -3.03 0.66
C ASP A 544 -3.05 -3.60 0.48
N ALA A 545 -2.68 -3.97 -0.74
CA ALA A 545 -1.29 -4.35 -1.07
C ALA A 545 -0.30 -3.22 -0.74
N ARG A 546 -0.68 -1.96 -1.02
CA ARG A 546 0.13 -0.80 -0.62
C ARG A 546 0.20 -0.61 0.90
N LEU A 547 -0.90 -0.80 1.62
CA LEU A 547 -0.92 -0.69 3.09
C LEU A 547 -0.13 -1.81 3.76
N ILE A 548 -0.20 -3.04 3.25
CA ILE A 548 0.64 -4.16 3.72
C ILE A 548 2.12 -3.81 3.56
N LEU A 549 2.51 -3.33 2.38
CA LEU A 549 3.87 -2.88 2.12
C LEU A 549 4.28 -1.72 3.04
N TRP A 550 3.39 -0.73 3.22
CA TRP A 550 3.62 0.43 4.07
C TRP A 550 3.86 0.03 5.53
N ASN A 551 3.02 -0.85 6.07
CA ASN A 551 3.14 -1.34 7.44
C ASN A 551 4.39 -2.19 7.62
N LYS A 552 4.67 -3.09 6.67
CA LYS A 552 5.89 -3.91 6.71
C LYS A 552 7.15 -3.06 6.71
N LEU A 553 7.20 -2.02 5.87
CA LEU A 553 8.27 -1.02 5.89
C LEU A 553 8.36 -0.28 7.21
N ALA A 554 7.22 0.19 7.72
CA ALA A 554 7.16 0.96 8.94
C ALA A 554 7.69 0.20 10.15
N ASP A 555 7.42 -1.11 10.21
CA ASP A 555 7.88 -2.00 11.27
C ASP A 555 9.36 -2.35 11.09
N ASP A 556 9.77 -2.85 9.91
CA ASP A 556 11.15 -3.29 9.67
C ASP A 556 12.17 -2.15 9.79
N MET A 557 11.77 -0.93 9.44
CA MET A 557 12.63 0.27 9.52
C MET A 557 12.38 1.11 10.78
N ALA A 558 11.52 0.65 11.69
CA ALA A 558 11.10 1.36 12.90
C ALA A 558 10.69 2.83 12.64
N LEU A 559 9.99 3.08 11.53
CA LEU A 559 9.65 4.44 11.08
C LEU A 559 8.73 5.17 12.07
N ARG A 560 7.86 4.41 12.77
CA ARG A 560 6.96 4.93 13.81
C ARG A 560 7.73 5.44 15.02
N GLU A 561 8.69 4.64 15.50
CA GLU A 561 9.57 5.02 16.62
C GLU A 561 10.44 6.23 16.29
N LYS A 562 10.88 6.33 15.03
CA LYS A 562 11.61 7.50 14.51
C LYS A 562 10.72 8.76 14.36
N GLY A 563 9.41 8.65 14.61
CA GLY A 563 8.43 9.73 14.47
C GLY A 563 8.11 10.13 13.03
N LEU A 564 8.58 9.36 12.03
CA LEU A 564 8.51 9.73 10.62
C LEU A 564 7.11 9.61 10.01
N LEU A 565 6.22 8.84 10.65
CA LEU A 565 4.86 8.62 10.17
C LEU A 565 3.81 9.42 10.94
N LYS A 566 4.22 10.17 11.97
CA LYS A 566 3.30 10.89 12.88
C LYS A 566 2.33 11.81 12.14
N LEU A 567 2.79 12.42 11.05
CA LEU A 567 2.03 13.37 10.23
C LEU A 567 1.52 12.78 8.91
N LEU A 568 1.68 11.47 8.68
CA LEU A 568 1.24 10.80 7.45
C LEU A 568 0.12 9.78 7.72
N GLY A 569 -0.37 9.71 8.97
CA GLY A 569 -1.29 8.68 9.45
C GLY A 569 -0.60 7.33 9.71
N ASN A 570 -1.26 6.47 10.48
CA ASN A 570 -0.77 5.10 10.71
C ASN A 570 -0.96 4.17 9.52
#